data_AF-A0A661M7C9-F1
#
_entry.id   AF-A0A661M7C9-F1
#
_cell.length_a   1.000
_cell.length_b   1.000
_cell.length_c   1.000
_cell.angle_alpha   90.00
_cell.angle_beta   90.00
_cell.angle_gamma   90.00
#
_symmetry.space_group_name_H-M   'P 1'
#
loop_
_entity.id
_entity.type
_entity.pdbx_description
1 polymer ?
#
loop_
_entity_poly.entity_id
_entity_poly.type
_entity_poly.pdbx_seq_one_letter_code
_entity_poly.pdbx_strand_id
1 'polypeptide(L)'
;MPAASSARSTWEGLLRAQVYTVGTDHGLAILGSTKVGSAKGSRVFHGGLAAGHSWGEAYRLWYNTKGKQNDEWHLGMVIMGDPLLRISPEMLSPSYAEATEWRPPAELDQIMERIAEDSILSTFEEYQERHPEFFDD
;
A
#
# COMPACT_ATOMS: atom_id res chain seq x y z
N MET A 1 2.05 8.04 -3.07
CA MET A 1 0.68 7.53 -3.29
C MET A 1 0.72 6.01 -3.36
N PRO A 2 -0.13 5.26 -2.63
CA PRO A 2 -0.24 3.81 -2.78
C PRO A 2 -0.86 3.47 -4.15
N ALA A 3 -0.27 2.53 -4.89
CA ALA A 3 -0.72 2.15 -6.22
C ALA A 3 -1.98 1.27 -6.14
N ALA A 4 -3.13 1.85 -6.50
CA ALA A 4 -4.40 1.13 -6.66
C ALA A 4 -4.26 0.00 -7.70
N SER A 5 -4.82 -1.18 -7.40
CA SER A 5 -4.85 -2.35 -8.30
C SER A 5 -3.49 -2.91 -8.76
N SER A 6 -2.39 -2.59 -8.07
CA SER A 6 -1.02 -3.02 -8.40
C SER A 6 -0.78 -4.54 -8.37
N ALA A 7 -1.66 -5.29 -7.70
CA ALA A 7 -1.56 -6.74 -7.50
C ALA A 7 -2.66 -7.55 -8.22
N ARG A 8 -3.47 -6.94 -9.10
CA ARG A 8 -4.55 -7.64 -9.81
C ARG A 8 -3.96 -8.63 -10.84
N SER A 9 -4.23 -9.92 -10.69
CA SER A 9 -3.68 -11.00 -11.52
C SER A 9 -4.59 -11.47 -12.67
N THR A 10 -5.83 -10.97 -12.74
CA THR A 10 -6.88 -11.49 -13.65
C THR A 10 -7.18 -10.61 -14.87
N TRP A 11 -6.46 -9.51 -15.09
CA TRP A 11 -6.69 -8.58 -16.21
C TRP A 11 -5.43 -8.40 -17.05
N GLU A 12 -5.58 -8.43 -18.38
CA GLU A 12 -4.52 -8.56 -19.40
C GLU A 12 -3.43 -7.46 -19.42
N GLY A 13 -3.45 -6.49 -18.50
CA GLY A 13 -2.52 -5.35 -18.52
C GLY A 13 -1.96 -4.87 -17.17
N LEU A 14 -2.26 -5.51 -16.03
CA LEU A 14 -1.86 -5.00 -14.70
C LEU A 14 -0.96 -5.97 -13.91
N LEU A 15 0.01 -6.57 -14.62
CA LEU A 15 1.01 -7.52 -14.10
C LEU A 15 2.08 -6.91 -13.20
N ARG A 16 1.96 -5.66 -12.71
CA ARG A 16 3.10 -4.95 -12.09
C ARG A 16 3.72 -5.71 -10.92
N ALA A 17 2.91 -6.22 -9.99
CA ALA A 17 3.43 -7.06 -8.91
C ALA A 17 4.10 -8.36 -9.43
N GLN A 18 3.48 -9.05 -10.40
CA GLN A 18 4.09 -10.26 -10.98
C GLN A 18 5.38 -9.98 -11.74
N VAL A 19 5.49 -8.85 -12.44
CA VAL A 19 6.73 -8.45 -13.14
C VAL A 19 7.86 -8.27 -12.14
N TYR A 20 7.61 -7.62 -11.01
CA TYR A 20 8.64 -7.46 -9.98
C TYR A 20 8.96 -8.78 -9.27
N THR A 21 7.98 -9.66 -9.02
CA THR A 21 8.21 -10.94 -8.32
C THR A 21 8.79 -12.06 -9.20
N VAL A 22 8.41 -12.13 -10.47
CA VAL A 22 8.74 -13.24 -11.39
C VAL A 22 9.66 -12.78 -12.53
N GLY A 23 9.52 -11.53 -12.97
CA GLY A 23 10.26 -10.97 -14.10
C GLY A 23 11.56 -10.26 -13.72
N THR A 24 11.93 -10.21 -12.44
CA THR A 24 13.19 -9.61 -11.98
C THR A 24 13.87 -10.48 -10.93
N ASP A 25 15.20 -10.45 -10.88
CA ASP A 25 15.99 -11.13 -9.84
C ASP A 25 15.99 -10.38 -8.49
N HIS A 26 15.29 -9.24 -8.40
CA HIS A 26 15.42 -8.30 -7.28
C HIS A 26 14.14 -8.17 -6.43
N GLY A 27 12.97 -8.52 -6.96
CA GLY A 27 11.71 -8.48 -6.21
C GLY A 27 11.41 -9.81 -5.54
N LEU A 28 11.76 -9.95 -4.27
CA LEU A 28 11.58 -11.21 -3.53
C LEU A 28 10.18 -11.39 -2.92
N ALA A 29 9.54 -10.28 -2.52
CA ALA A 29 8.20 -10.27 -1.98
C ALA A 29 7.53 -8.90 -2.17
N ILE A 30 6.22 -8.89 -2.40
CA ILE A 30 5.43 -7.69 -2.66
C ILE A 30 4.15 -7.73 -1.83
N LEU A 31 3.73 -6.56 -1.35
CA LEU A 31 2.41 -6.30 -0.79
C LEU A 31 1.71 -5.31 -1.72
N GLY A 32 0.53 -5.65 -2.21
CA GLY A 32 -0.23 -4.80 -3.12
C GLY A 32 -1.72 -5.00 -3.01
N SER A 33 -2.50 -4.18 -3.72
CA SER A 33 -3.96 -4.26 -3.74
C SER A 33 -4.45 -4.73 -5.11
N THR A 34 -5.49 -5.56 -5.15
CA THR A 34 -6.19 -5.98 -6.37
C THR A 34 -7.32 -5.03 -6.78
N LYS A 35 -7.65 -4.05 -5.94
CA LYS A 35 -8.58 -2.94 -6.22
C LYS A 35 -8.03 -1.59 -5.73
N VAL A 36 -8.83 -0.53 -5.84
CA VAL A 36 -8.54 0.74 -5.15
C VAL A 36 -8.51 0.46 -3.65
N GLY A 37 -7.37 0.72 -3.01
CA GLY A 37 -7.11 0.34 -1.63
C GLY A 37 -5.65 0.58 -1.25
N SER A 38 -5.36 0.49 0.04
CA SER A 38 -4.02 0.70 0.59
C SER A 38 -3.89 -0.04 1.92
N ALA A 39 -2.67 -0.45 2.26
CA ALA A 39 -2.34 -1.00 3.58
C ALA A 39 -2.33 0.09 4.66
N LYS A 40 -3.50 0.66 5.00
CA LYS A 40 -3.60 1.61 6.12
C LYS A 40 -3.17 0.92 7.42
N GLY A 41 -2.44 1.65 8.27
CA GLY A 41 -1.85 1.07 9.48
C GLY A 41 -0.68 0.11 9.20
N SER A 42 0.07 0.31 8.10
CA SER A 42 1.26 -0.46 7.74
C SER A 42 2.32 -0.52 8.84
N ARG A 43 2.25 0.34 9.87
CA ARG A 43 3.11 0.27 11.05
C ARG A 43 3.07 -1.10 11.76
N VAL A 44 1.92 -1.77 11.78
CA VAL A 44 1.84 -3.14 12.35
C VAL A 44 2.62 -4.13 11.48
N PHE A 45 2.51 -3.99 10.17
CA PHE A 45 3.24 -4.81 9.20
C PHE A 45 4.76 -4.57 9.31
N HIS A 46 5.20 -3.31 9.22
CA HIS A 46 6.62 -2.94 9.35
C HIS A 46 7.18 -3.25 10.74
N GLY A 47 6.39 -3.08 11.80
CA GLY A 47 6.77 -3.48 13.16
C GLY A 47 6.98 -4.99 13.28
N GLY A 48 6.13 -5.80 12.63
CA GLY A 48 6.33 -7.25 12.56
C GLY A 48 7.64 -7.63 11.87
N LEU A 49 7.96 -6.97 10.75
CA LEU A 49 9.23 -7.19 10.04
C LEU A 49 10.44 -6.76 10.87
N ALA A 50 10.36 -5.61 11.55
CA ALA A 50 11.41 -5.12 12.44
C ALA A 50 11.64 -6.04 13.65
N ALA A 51 10.59 -6.72 14.12
CA ALA A 51 10.69 -7.73 15.17
C ALA A 51 11.25 -9.09 14.67
N GLY A 52 11.61 -9.21 13.40
CA GLY A 52 12.18 -10.42 12.80
C GLY A 52 11.14 -11.47 12.38
N HIS A 53 9.85 -11.12 12.35
CA HIS A 53 8.83 -11.98 11.76
C HIS A 53 9.01 -12.10 10.24
N SER A 54 8.56 -13.23 9.68
CA SER A 54 8.55 -13.39 8.23
C SER A 54 7.53 -12.49 7.56
N TRP A 55 7.68 -12.27 6.26
CA TRP A 55 6.79 -11.45 5.44
C TRP A 55 5.33 -11.86 5.58
N GLY A 56 5.05 -13.17 5.52
CA GLY A 56 3.71 -13.72 5.71
C GLY A 56 3.17 -13.55 7.12
N GLU A 57 4.03 -13.70 8.14
CA GLU A 57 3.62 -13.52 9.54
C GLU A 57 3.32 -12.06 9.87
N ALA A 58 4.16 -11.14 9.39
CA ALA A 58 3.92 -9.70 9.48
C ALA A 58 2.62 -9.29 8.78
N TYR A 59 2.33 -9.87 7.61
CA TYR A 59 1.07 -9.65 6.90
C TYR A 59 -0.13 -10.17 7.69
N ARG A 60 -0.04 -11.38 8.24
CA ARG A 60 -1.08 -11.98 9.10
C ARG A 60 -1.37 -11.11 10.32
N LEU A 61 -0.32 -10.62 10.99
CA LEU A 61 -0.44 -9.70 12.13
C LEU A 61 -1.14 -8.40 11.74
N TRP A 62 -0.75 -7.79 10.62
CA TRP A 62 -1.40 -6.60 10.10
C TRP A 62 -2.86 -6.85 9.74
N TYR A 63 -3.18 -7.94 9.03
CA TYR A 63 -4.56 -8.24 8.63
C TYR A 63 -5.47 -8.46 9.83
N ASN A 64 -5.00 -9.21 10.83
CA ASN A 64 -5.75 -9.50 12.05
C ASN A 64 -5.95 -8.27 12.95
N THR A 65 -5.04 -7.29 12.89
CA THR A 65 -5.07 -6.07 13.70
C THR A 65 -5.82 -4.93 13.01
N LYS A 66 -5.61 -4.74 11.71
CA LYS A 66 -6.09 -3.60 10.92
C LYS A 66 -6.81 -4.00 9.64
N GLY A 67 -6.28 -4.96 8.89
CA GLY A 67 -6.83 -5.36 7.59
C GLY A 67 -8.32 -5.71 7.63
N LYS A 68 -8.75 -6.48 8.63
CA LYS A 68 -10.15 -6.88 8.80
C LYS A 68 -11.13 -5.78 9.24
N GLN A 69 -10.64 -4.59 9.57
CA GLN A 69 -11.47 -3.53 10.18
C GLN A 69 -12.11 -2.59 9.15
N ASN A 70 -11.63 -2.58 7.91
CA ASN A 70 -12.11 -1.66 6.88
C ASN A 70 -11.97 -2.28 5.48
N ASP A 71 -13.06 -2.86 5.00
CA ASP A 71 -13.10 -3.53 3.69
C ASP A 71 -13.02 -2.54 2.53
N GLU A 72 -13.42 -1.28 2.72
CA GLU A 72 -13.29 -0.25 1.68
C GLU A 72 -11.82 -0.06 1.29
N TRP A 73 -10.91 -0.07 2.27
CA TRP A 73 -9.49 0.19 2.05
C TRP A 73 -8.62 -1.07 1.96
N HIS A 74 -8.99 -2.15 2.66
CA HIS A 74 -8.14 -3.33 2.81
C HIS A 74 -8.59 -4.55 2.01
N LEU A 75 -9.85 -4.60 1.57
CA LEU A 75 -10.33 -5.71 0.76
C LEU A 75 -9.52 -5.75 -0.55
N GLY A 76 -8.98 -6.91 -0.88
CA GLY A 76 -8.11 -7.08 -2.05
C GLY A 76 -6.63 -6.78 -1.79
N MET A 77 -6.22 -6.47 -0.57
CA MET A 77 -4.80 -6.51 -0.20
C MET A 77 -4.30 -7.97 -0.27
N VAL A 78 -3.17 -8.17 -0.92
CA VAL A 78 -2.55 -9.48 -1.12
C VAL A 78 -1.04 -9.38 -1.02
N ILE A 79 -0.41 -10.47 -0.63
CA ILE A 79 1.05 -10.65 -0.72
C ILE A 79 1.39 -11.58 -1.89
N MET A 80 2.52 -11.34 -2.53
CA MET A 80 3.11 -12.21 -3.54
C MET A 80 4.60 -12.44 -3.23
N GLY A 81 5.13 -13.60 -3.61
CA GLY A 81 6.51 -14.01 -3.31
C GLY A 81 6.59 -15.02 -2.17
N ASP A 82 7.75 -15.11 -1.52
CA ASP A 82 7.99 -16.07 -0.43
C ASP A 82 7.47 -15.56 0.93
N PRO A 83 6.45 -16.19 1.54
CA PRO A 83 5.93 -15.78 2.85
C PRO A 83 6.90 -16.06 4.01
N LEU A 84 7.94 -16.87 3.82
CA LEU A 84 8.96 -17.17 4.83
C LEU A 84 10.14 -16.19 4.82
N LEU A 85 10.18 -15.25 3.88
CA LEU A 85 11.21 -14.24 3.77
C LEU A 85 11.31 -13.38 5.04
N ARG A 86 12.53 -13.14 5.52
CA ARG A 86 12.82 -12.33 6.72
C ARG A 86 13.83 -11.25 6.40
N ILE A 87 13.72 -10.11 7.09
CA ILE A 87 14.77 -9.09 7.05
C ILE A 87 15.95 -9.61 7.88
N SER A 88 17.17 -9.58 7.30
CA SER A 88 18.38 -9.90 8.07
C SER A 88 18.51 -8.90 9.23
N PRO A 89 18.76 -9.37 10.48
CA PRO A 89 18.97 -8.49 11.63
C PRO A 89 20.07 -7.44 11.38
N GLU A 90 21.06 -7.76 10.55
CA GLU A 90 22.18 -6.90 10.18
C GLU A 90 21.75 -5.71 9.29
N MET A 91 20.62 -5.83 8.58
CA MET A 91 20.06 -4.77 7.73
C MET A 91 19.07 -3.86 8.48
N LEU A 92 18.68 -4.23 9.70
CA LEU A 92 17.85 -3.38 10.55
C LEU A 92 18.74 -2.30 11.18
N SER A 93 18.77 -1.10 10.58
CA SER A 93 19.46 0.01 11.25
C SER A 93 18.75 0.33 12.58
N PRO A 94 19.49 0.70 13.65
CA PRO A 94 18.91 1.01 14.96
C PRO A 94 17.79 2.05 14.90
N SER A 95 17.85 2.97 13.92
CA SER A 95 16.84 4.00 13.68
C SER A 95 15.44 3.46 13.34
N TYR A 96 15.32 2.23 12.82
CA TYR A 96 14.00 1.61 12.56
C TYR A 96 13.44 0.90 13.79
N ALA A 97 14.29 0.47 14.73
CA ALA A 97 13.85 -0.10 16.02
C ALA A 97 13.21 0.97 16.92
N GLU A 98 13.65 2.23 16.79
CA GLU A 98 13.10 3.39 17.50
C GLU A 98 11.84 3.99 16.83
N ALA A 99 11.28 3.38 15.78
CA ALA A 99 10.00 3.80 15.18
C ALA A 99 8.77 3.49 16.08
N THR A 100 8.95 3.60 17.39
CA THR A 100 7.91 3.70 18.41
C THR A 100 7.33 5.11 18.41
N GLU A 101 6.11 5.22 17.88
CA GLU A 101 5.28 6.43 17.77
C GLU A 101 5.80 7.56 16.86
N TRP A 102 5.61 7.40 15.54
CA TRP A 102 5.34 8.59 14.73
C TRP A 102 3.93 9.09 15.09
N ARG A 103 3.85 10.23 15.76
CA ARG A 103 2.61 10.96 15.97
C ARG A 103 2.40 11.85 14.74
N PRO A 104 1.35 11.63 13.93
CA PRO A 104 1.01 12.63 12.93
C PRO A 104 0.82 13.97 13.66
N PRO A 105 1.45 15.08 13.21
CA PRO A 105 1.03 16.40 13.66
C PRO A 105 -0.50 16.52 13.53
N ALA A 106 -1.18 17.06 14.55
CA ALA A 106 -2.64 17.13 14.62
C ALA A 106 -3.30 17.78 13.38
N GLU A 107 -2.52 18.56 12.63
CA GLU A 107 -2.89 19.19 11.38
C GLU A 107 -3.07 18.19 10.22
N LEU A 108 -2.49 16.98 10.29
CA LEU A 108 -2.61 15.99 9.22
C LEU A 108 -4.02 15.46 9.05
N ASP A 109 -4.78 15.29 10.13
CA ASP A 109 -6.16 14.86 10.03
C ASP A 109 -7.00 15.93 9.31
N GLN A 110 -6.75 17.21 9.61
CA GLN A 110 -7.40 18.35 8.93
C GLN A 110 -6.96 18.47 7.45
N ILE A 111 -5.69 18.20 7.14
CA ILE A 111 -5.18 18.19 5.77
C ILE A 111 -5.81 17.02 4.99
N MET A 112 -5.95 15.85 5.60
CA MET A 112 -6.56 14.66 5.00
C MET A 112 -8.06 14.83 4.82
N GLU A 113 -8.76 15.47 5.77
CA GLU A 113 -10.17 15.85 5.63
C GLU A 113 -10.37 16.87 4.51
N ARG A 114 -9.54 17.91 4.44
CA ARG A 114 -9.61 18.90 3.34
C ARG A 114 -9.34 18.27 1.97
N ILE A 115 -8.36 17.37 1.88
CA ILE A 115 -8.07 16.65 0.65
C ILE A 115 -9.20 15.67 0.31
N ALA A 116 -9.87 15.08 1.31
CA ALA A 116 -11.03 14.23 1.11
C ALA A 116 -12.27 15.03 0.63
N GLU A 117 -12.48 16.24 1.15
CA GLU A 117 -13.53 17.16 0.70
C GLU A 117 -13.27 17.68 -0.73
N ASP A 118 -12.01 17.98 -1.07
CA ASP A 118 -11.61 18.32 -2.46
C ASP A 118 -11.65 17.10 -3.40
N SER A 119 -11.74 15.88 -2.85
CA SER A 119 -11.81 14.63 -3.62
C SER A 119 -13.22 14.17 -3.96
N ILE A 120 -14.20 15.09 -4.00
CA ILE A 120 -15.38 14.87 -4.83
C ILE A 120 -14.85 14.68 -6.25
N LEU A 121 -14.69 13.41 -6.63
CA LEU A 121 -14.32 12.98 -7.97
C LEU A 121 -15.42 13.51 -8.89
N SER A 122 -15.15 14.67 -9.48
CA SER A 122 -15.92 15.17 -10.61
C SER A 122 -15.95 14.10 -11.69
N THR A 123 -17.03 14.05 -12.46
CA THR A 123 -17.09 13.10 -13.56
C THR A 123 -15.97 13.40 -14.55
N PHE A 124 -15.59 12.39 -15.34
CA PHE A 124 -14.56 12.56 -16.36
C PHE A 124 -14.93 13.69 -17.34
N GLU A 125 -16.22 13.87 -17.64
CA GLU A 125 -16.73 14.96 -18.48
C GLU A 125 -16.47 16.33 -17.86
N GLU A 126 -16.72 16.51 -16.55
CA GLU A 126 -16.44 17.75 -15.83
C GLU A 126 -14.94 18.07 -15.72
N TYR A 127 -14.08 17.04 -15.81
CA TYR A 127 -12.63 17.20 -15.87
C TYR A 127 -12.19 17.64 -17.28
N GLN A 128 -12.77 17.05 -18.34
CA GLN A 128 -12.51 17.47 -19.72
C GLN A 128 -12.93 18.91 -19.97
N GLU A 129 -14.08 19.35 -19.43
CA GLU A 129 -14.52 20.75 -19.54
C GLU A 129 -13.60 21.74 -18.81
N ARG A 130 -13.03 21.33 -17.67
CA ARG A 130 -12.13 22.18 -16.88
C ARG A 130 -10.71 22.25 -17.41
N HIS A 131 -10.30 21.26 -18.20
CA HIS A 131 -8.94 21.13 -18.69
C HIS A 131 -8.87 20.84 -20.20
N PRO A 132 -9.41 21.73 -21.06
CA PRO A 132 -9.39 21.54 -22.51
C PRO A 132 -7.98 21.45 -23.08
N GLU A 133 -6.97 22.01 -22.40
CA GLU A 133 -5.56 21.97 -22.81
C GLU A 133 -4.96 20.56 -22.96
N PHE A 134 -5.61 19.52 -22.42
CA PHE A 134 -5.17 18.13 -22.55
C PHE A 134 -5.99 17.31 -23.54
N PHE A 135 -7.05 17.87 -24.12
CA PHE A 135 -8.03 17.12 -24.94
C PHE A 135 -8.33 17.74 -26.30
N ASP A 136 -7.78 18.92 -26.61
CA ASP A 136 -7.80 19.49 -27.95
C ASP A 136 -6.64 18.91 -28.80
N ASP A 137 -6.95 18.38 -30.00
CA ASP A 137 -6.02 18.13 -31.11
C ASP A 137 -5.81 19.41 -31.95
#